data_AF-A0AAV8WS59-F1
#
_entry.id   AF-A0AAV8WS59-F1
#
_cell.length_a   1.000
_cell.length_b   1.000
_cell.length_c   1.000
_cell.angle_alpha   90.00
_cell.angle_beta   90.00
_cell.angle_gamma   90.00
#
_symmetry.space_group_name_H-M   'P 1'
#
loop_
_entity.id
_entity.type
_entity.pdbx_description
1 polymer ?
#
loop_
_entity_poly.entity_id
_entity_poly.type
_entity_poly.pdbx_seq_one_letter_code
_entity_poly.pdbx_strand_id
1 'polypeptide(L)'
;MCLSGVGKGSHEQPKTLVSLPLKNWKSALESFEKHSKKIYYKAAFILAENFMRVTEGQQKDVHLLLQNRSNEEVQKNRKILTTVIETIVFCGRQELSLRGHRDSGKLSLTEQKYNDGNLRALLRYRIRGGDLNLQDHIINANANATYISSDIQNELISIIASHVQSLIVRKIEKSKFYSVLADETTDISRIEQFSLCIRYVDEHEDGMKLREDFLTFVPVHDLTGAALASTLKETLVSLGLNLNNLRGQGYDGASAMRGSFRDVQSIIREAYPTAVYTHCASHCLNLCLSDASKVTSIRNAFGTISEVCTFFRRSAKRSNILKNRLKVLKEELNKNVTTLIKYCETRWVERHESVSLFADAFSCIVLALEDIQA
;
A
#
# COMPACT_ATOMS: atom_id res chain seq x y z
N MET A 1 4.48 30.09 -46.84
CA MET A 1 3.46 29.06 -47.12
C MET A 1 3.36 28.87 -48.61
N CYS A 2 3.90 27.76 -49.12
CA CYS A 2 3.87 27.44 -50.55
C CYS A 2 2.45 27.10 -51.02
N LEU A 3 2.11 27.57 -52.22
CA LEU A 3 0.84 27.46 -52.94
C LEU A 3 0.46 26.02 -53.36
N SER A 4 0.87 24.97 -52.63
CA SER A 4 0.76 23.57 -53.09
C SER A 4 -0.62 22.92 -52.92
N GLY A 5 -1.69 23.71 -52.70
CA GLY A 5 -3.03 23.18 -52.44
C GLY A 5 -4.22 24.01 -52.93
N VAL A 6 -4.01 25.15 -53.59
CA VAL A 6 -5.14 26.01 -54.00
C VAL A 6 -5.80 25.43 -55.27
N GLY A 7 -7.05 24.94 -55.13
CA GLY A 7 -7.84 24.37 -56.23
C GLY A 7 -8.02 22.84 -56.19
N LYS A 8 -7.40 22.12 -55.24
CA LYS A 8 -7.69 20.69 -55.04
C LYS A 8 -9.02 20.52 -54.27
N GLY A 9 -10.14 20.64 -54.99
CA GLY A 9 -11.49 20.37 -54.47
C GLY A 9 -12.57 21.38 -54.90
N SER A 10 -12.17 22.54 -55.44
CA SER A 10 -13.08 23.55 -55.99
C SER A 10 -12.90 23.65 -57.50
N HIS A 11 -14.00 23.69 -58.27
CA HIS A 11 -13.97 23.85 -59.74
C HIS A 11 -13.34 25.16 -60.25
N GLU A 12 -12.88 26.06 -59.36
CA GLU A 12 -12.21 27.31 -59.71
C GLU A 12 -10.68 27.17 -59.66
N GLN A 13 -10.03 27.31 -60.83
CA GLN A 13 -8.57 27.33 -60.91
C GLN A 13 -7.98 28.74 -60.64
N PRO A 14 -6.92 28.86 -59.83
CA PRO A 14 -6.23 30.13 -59.62
C PRO A 14 -5.48 30.56 -60.90
N LYS A 15 -5.77 31.76 -61.40
CA LYS A 15 -5.19 32.35 -62.63
C LYS A 15 -4.55 33.72 -62.33
N THR A 16 -5.01 34.77 -63.00
CA THR A 16 -4.53 36.15 -62.84
C THR A 16 -4.61 36.61 -61.38
N LEU A 17 -3.56 37.30 -60.89
CA LEU A 17 -3.36 37.78 -59.50
C LEU A 17 -2.93 36.73 -58.47
N VAL A 18 -2.82 35.44 -58.85
CA VAL A 18 -2.30 34.38 -57.97
C VAL A 18 -1.12 33.68 -58.62
N SER A 19 -1.32 33.13 -59.82
CA SER A 19 -0.34 32.35 -60.58
C SER A 19 0.13 33.05 -61.84
N LEU A 20 -0.65 34.00 -62.37
CA LEU A 20 -0.33 34.77 -63.57
C LEU A 20 -0.35 36.28 -63.29
N PRO A 21 0.56 37.06 -63.89
CA PRO A 21 0.58 38.51 -63.73
C PRO A 21 -0.61 39.16 -64.43
N LEU A 22 -1.12 40.27 -63.86
CA LEU A 22 -2.13 41.11 -64.50
C LEU A 22 -1.50 41.86 -65.68
N LYS A 23 -1.97 41.59 -66.90
CA LYS A 23 -1.46 42.22 -68.13
C LYS A 23 -2.32 43.39 -68.63
N ASN A 24 -3.63 43.37 -68.34
CA ASN A 24 -4.57 44.40 -68.76
C ASN A 24 -4.92 45.34 -67.61
N TRP A 25 -4.23 46.48 -67.56
CA TRP A 25 -4.42 47.48 -66.50
C TRP A 25 -5.68 48.34 -66.69
N LYS A 26 -6.22 48.44 -67.91
CA LYS A 26 -7.43 49.23 -68.19
C LYS A 26 -8.68 48.65 -67.49
N SER A 27 -8.72 47.33 -67.29
CA SER A 27 -9.81 46.61 -66.60
C SER A 27 -9.41 46.14 -65.20
N ALA A 28 -8.40 46.76 -64.58
CA ALA A 28 -7.83 46.30 -63.32
C ALA A 28 -8.86 46.31 -62.18
N LEU A 29 -9.64 47.40 -62.04
CA LEU A 29 -10.64 47.55 -60.97
C LEU A 29 -11.69 46.44 -61.01
N GLU A 30 -12.24 46.15 -62.20
CA GLU A 30 -13.22 45.07 -62.37
C GLU A 30 -12.59 43.68 -62.11
N SER A 31 -11.32 43.51 -62.47
CA SER A 31 -10.56 42.28 -62.21
C SER A 31 -10.32 42.08 -60.71
N PHE A 32 -10.01 43.14 -59.97
CA PHE A 32 -9.87 43.11 -58.51
C PHE A 32 -11.21 42.81 -57.83
N GLU A 33 -12.29 43.42 -58.27
CA GLU A 33 -13.62 43.18 -57.69
C GLU A 33 -14.11 41.74 -57.94
N LYS A 34 -13.85 41.19 -59.12
CA LYS A 34 -14.12 39.77 -59.40
C LYS A 34 -13.21 38.85 -58.59
N HIS A 35 -11.96 39.24 -58.35
CA HIS A 35 -11.00 38.46 -57.57
C HIS A 35 -11.34 38.45 -56.08
N SER A 36 -11.76 39.58 -55.50
CA SER A 36 -12.11 39.68 -54.08
C SER A 36 -13.33 38.84 -53.70
N LYS A 37 -14.20 38.55 -54.67
CA LYS A 37 -15.37 37.68 -54.51
C LYS A 37 -15.02 36.18 -54.55
N LYS A 38 -13.81 35.80 -54.99
CA LYS A 38 -13.39 34.40 -55.11
C LYS A 38 -13.23 33.73 -53.74
N ILE A 39 -13.64 32.46 -53.65
CA ILE A 39 -13.64 31.70 -52.40
C ILE A 39 -12.22 31.53 -51.86
N TYR A 40 -11.26 31.22 -52.73
CA TYR A 40 -9.86 31.06 -52.33
C TYR A 40 -9.24 32.37 -51.81
N TYR A 41 -9.62 33.52 -52.36
CA TYR A 41 -9.16 34.83 -51.88
C TYR A 41 -9.72 35.10 -50.49
N LYS A 42 -11.03 34.90 -50.29
CA LYS A 42 -11.67 35.05 -48.97
C LYS A 42 -11.05 34.13 -47.92
N ALA A 43 -10.79 32.87 -48.28
CA ALA A 43 -10.14 31.90 -47.39
C ALA A 43 -8.71 32.33 -47.03
N ALA A 44 -7.92 32.78 -48.02
CA ALA A 44 -6.57 33.29 -47.79
C ALA A 44 -6.57 34.56 -46.94
N PHE A 45 -7.53 35.46 -47.17
CA PHE A 45 -7.71 36.68 -46.40
C PHE A 45 -8.04 36.37 -44.93
N ILE A 46 -8.99 35.47 -44.66
CA ILE A 46 -9.33 35.02 -43.30
C ILE A 46 -8.12 34.37 -42.61
N LEU A 47 -7.33 33.56 -43.33
CA LEU A 47 -6.11 32.97 -42.79
C LEU A 47 -5.06 34.03 -42.44
N ALA A 48 -4.88 35.03 -43.30
CA ALA A 48 -3.96 36.13 -43.05
C ALA A 48 -4.41 36.99 -41.86
N GLU A 49 -5.71 37.30 -41.77
CA GLU A 49 -6.30 38.06 -40.66
C GLU A 49 -6.14 37.30 -39.33
N ASN A 50 -6.39 35.99 -39.31
CA ASN A 50 -6.15 35.16 -38.12
C ASN A 50 -4.67 35.10 -37.74
N PHE A 51 -3.75 35.02 -38.71
CA PHE A 51 -2.31 35.06 -38.45
C PHE A 51 -1.87 36.40 -37.85
N MET A 52 -2.38 37.52 -38.40
CA MET A 52 -2.12 38.85 -37.86
C MET A 52 -2.65 38.99 -36.45
N ARG A 53 -3.88 38.54 -36.18
CA ARG A 53 -4.45 38.55 -34.82
C ARG A 53 -3.64 37.75 -33.80
N VAL A 54 -3.04 36.63 -34.22
CA VAL A 54 -2.16 35.82 -33.36
C VAL A 54 -0.82 36.50 -33.11
N THR A 55 -0.20 37.07 -34.15
CA THR A 55 1.09 37.75 -34.05
C THR A 55 1.02 39.08 -33.30
N GLU A 56 -0.09 39.80 -33.41
CA GLU A 56 -0.40 41.03 -32.67
C GLU A 56 -0.89 40.75 -31.24
N GLY A 57 -1.03 39.48 -30.83
CA GLY A 57 -1.44 39.08 -29.48
C GLY A 57 -2.92 39.29 -29.15
N GLN A 58 -3.74 39.65 -30.14
CA GLN A 58 -5.19 39.82 -29.98
C GLN A 58 -5.92 38.49 -29.78
N GLN A 59 -5.34 37.39 -30.28
CA GLN A 59 -5.88 36.04 -30.15
C GLN A 59 -4.76 35.03 -29.87
N LYS A 60 -5.01 34.04 -29.01
CA LYS A 60 -4.03 32.97 -28.75
C LYS A 60 -4.04 31.94 -29.88
N ASP A 61 -2.86 31.43 -30.20
CA ASP A 61 -2.68 30.34 -31.15
C ASP A 61 -3.46 29.07 -30.74
N VAL A 62 -4.10 28.40 -31.69
CA VAL A 62 -4.95 27.23 -31.43
C VAL A 62 -4.14 26.04 -30.87
N HIS A 63 -2.91 25.83 -31.34
CA HIS A 63 -2.02 24.81 -30.80
C HIS A 63 -1.68 25.11 -29.33
N LEU A 64 -1.39 26.38 -29.01
CA LEU A 64 -1.16 26.80 -27.63
C LEU A 64 -2.41 26.60 -26.75
N LEU A 65 -3.60 26.90 -27.26
CA LEU A 65 -4.86 26.67 -26.54
C LEU A 65 -5.12 25.17 -26.28
N LEU A 66 -4.88 24.30 -27.27
CA LEU A 66 -5.00 22.86 -27.11
C LEU A 66 -3.99 22.30 -26.10
N GLN A 67 -2.75 22.78 -26.16
CA GLN A 67 -1.70 22.41 -25.20
C GLN A 67 -2.05 22.87 -23.78
N ASN A 68 -2.57 24.09 -23.62
CA ASN A 68 -3.02 24.61 -22.33
C ASN A 68 -4.16 23.77 -21.75
N ARG A 69 -5.19 23.46 -22.56
CA ARG A 69 -6.30 22.60 -22.12
C ARG A 69 -5.81 21.20 -21.72
N SER A 70 -4.88 20.62 -22.48
CA SER A 70 -4.29 19.32 -22.12
C SER A 70 -3.54 19.38 -20.79
N ASN A 71 -2.76 20.45 -20.56
CA ASN A 71 -2.06 20.65 -19.29
C ASN A 71 -3.01 20.85 -18.12
N GLU A 72 -4.11 21.61 -18.30
CA GLU A 72 -5.15 21.80 -17.29
C GLU A 72 -5.80 20.47 -16.90
N GLU A 73 -6.11 19.62 -17.88
CA GLU A 73 -6.69 18.29 -17.65
C GLU A 73 -5.71 17.37 -16.89
N VAL A 74 -4.42 17.38 -17.27
CA VAL A 74 -3.37 16.64 -16.55
C VAL A 74 -3.26 17.11 -15.10
N GLN A 75 -3.30 18.42 -14.86
CA GLN A 75 -3.26 18.97 -13.50
C GLN A 75 -4.50 18.58 -12.70
N LYS A 76 -5.69 18.60 -13.30
CA LYS A 76 -6.94 18.16 -12.68
C LYS A 76 -6.84 16.68 -12.27
N ASN A 77 -6.42 15.81 -13.19
CA ASN A 77 -6.30 14.38 -12.95
C ASN A 77 -5.24 14.06 -11.89
N ARG A 78 -4.10 14.79 -11.88
CA ARG A 78 -3.11 14.68 -10.81
C ARG A 78 -3.69 15.04 -9.44
N LYS A 79 -4.46 16.13 -9.33
CA LYS A 79 -5.09 16.51 -8.05
C LYS A 79 -6.04 15.43 -7.54
N ILE A 80 -6.86 14.86 -8.42
CA ILE A 80 -7.78 13.78 -8.06
C ILE A 80 -6.99 12.54 -7.61
N LEU A 81 -5.96 12.15 -8.35
CA LEU A 81 -5.13 11.01 -8.02
C LEU A 81 -4.40 11.21 -6.68
N THR A 82 -3.88 12.41 -6.42
CA THR A 82 -3.30 12.78 -5.12
C THR A 82 -4.32 12.58 -4.01
N THR A 83 -5.56 13.03 -4.19
CA THR A 83 -6.63 12.85 -3.20
C THR A 83 -6.89 11.36 -2.91
N VAL A 84 -6.91 10.50 -3.94
CA VAL A 84 -7.09 9.05 -3.78
C VAL A 84 -5.88 8.42 -3.07
N ILE A 85 -4.65 8.73 -3.50
CA ILE A 85 -3.41 8.23 -2.91
C ILE A 85 -3.30 8.62 -1.43
N GLU A 86 -3.56 9.88 -1.08
CA GLU A 86 -3.56 10.33 0.31
C GLU A 86 -4.55 9.56 1.17
N THR A 87 -5.73 9.23 0.61
CA THR A 87 -6.74 8.46 1.31
C THR A 87 -6.29 7.01 1.53
N ILE A 88 -5.65 6.39 0.53
CA ILE A 88 -5.03 5.06 0.64
C ILE A 88 -3.94 5.07 1.72
N VAL A 89 -3.04 6.05 1.69
CA VAL A 89 -1.97 6.22 2.68
C VAL A 89 -2.54 6.43 4.08
N PHE A 90 -3.60 7.23 4.22
CA PHE A 90 -4.28 7.42 5.49
C PHE A 90 -4.81 6.09 6.04
N CYS A 91 -5.52 5.32 5.23
CA CYS A 91 -6.00 3.99 5.63
C CYS A 91 -4.84 3.09 6.07
N GLY A 92 -3.75 3.05 5.31
CA GLY A 92 -2.55 2.28 5.66
C GLY A 92 -1.92 2.71 6.99
N ARG A 93 -1.79 4.02 7.24
CA ARG A 93 -1.21 4.56 8.48
C ARG A 93 -2.10 4.33 9.72
N GLN A 94 -3.39 4.17 9.53
CA GLN A 94 -4.37 3.95 10.60
C GLN A 94 -4.77 2.48 10.73
N GLU A 95 -4.13 1.57 9.98
CA GLU A 95 -4.44 0.14 9.95
C GLU A 95 -5.92 -0.14 9.57
N LEU A 96 -6.50 0.73 8.74
CA LEU A 96 -7.87 0.61 8.27
C LEU A 96 -7.92 -0.18 6.96
N SER A 97 -8.84 -1.14 6.88
CA SER A 97 -9.13 -1.84 5.63
C SER A 97 -9.69 -0.86 4.59
N LEU A 98 -9.27 -0.96 3.32
CA LEU A 98 -9.76 -0.04 2.30
C LEU A 98 -11.18 -0.37 1.82
N ARG A 99 -11.45 -1.67 1.63
CA ARG A 99 -12.63 -2.18 0.91
C ARG A 99 -13.70 -2.71 1.85
N GLY A 100 -14.96 -2.47 1.48
CA GLY A 100 -16.12 -3.11 2.08
C GLY A 100 -16.53 -4.35 1.29
N HIS A 101 -17.57 -5.05 1.75
CA HIS A 101 -18.08 -6.24 1.07
C HIS A 101 -18.73 -5.91 -0.30
N ARG A 102 -19.21 -4.68 -0.48
CA ARG A 102 -19.85 -4.19 -1.71
C ARG A 102 -19.31 -2.79 -2.06
N ASP A 103 -18.15 -2.72 -2.68
CA ASP A 103 -17.43 -1.48 -2.99
C ASP A 103 -17.30 -1.17 -4.51
N SER A 104 -17.90 -2.01 -5.36
CA SER A 104 -17.86 -1.88 -6.82
C SER A 104 -18.78 -0.79 -7.37
N GLY A 105 -18.44 -0.27 -8.55
CA GLY A 105 -19.27 0.66 -9.30
C GLY A 105 -19.12 2.12 -8.88
N LYS A 106 -19.99 2.98 -9.43
CA LYS A 106 -19.90 4.43 -9.24
C LYS A 106 -20.03 4.79 -7.75
N LEU A 107 -19.24 5.77 -7.31
CA LEU A 107 -19.33 6.30 -5.95
C LEU A 107 -20.60 7.16 -5.83
N SER A 108 -21.50 6.74 -4.94
CA SER A 108 -22.61 7.60 -4.53
C SER A 108 -22.08 8.69 -3.59
N LEU A 109 -22.61 9.90 -3.73
CA LEU A 109 -22.27 11.03 -2.85
C LEU A 109 -23.00 10.99 -1.51
N THR A 110 -24.14 10.29 -1.46
CA THR A 110 -24.92 10.08 -0.24
C THR A 110 -24.47 8.83 0.51
N GLU A 111 -24.71 8.82 1.82
CA GLU A 111 -24.43 7.64 2.63
C GLU A 111 -25.19 6.41 2.13
N GLN A 112 -24.48 5.29 2.10
CA GLN A 112 -25.05 4.02 1.69
C GLN A 112 -25.73 3.33 2.87
N LYS A 113 -26.80 2.58 2.58
CA LYS A 113 -27.48 1.74 3.58
C LYS A 113 -26.54 0.66 4.15
N TYR A 114 -25.57 0.22 3.36
CA TYR A 114 -24.59 -0.81 3.72
C TYR A 114 -23.18 -0.24 3.64
N ASN A 115 -22.27 -0.77 4.47
CA ASN A 115 -20.87 -0.35 4.47
C ASN A 115 -20.18 -0.74 3.14
N ASP A 116 -19.76 0.26 2.37
CA ASP A 116 -19.04 0.12 1.09
C ASP A 116 -17.52 0.35 1.22
N GLY A 117 -16.97 0.41 2.44
CA GLY A 117 -15.54 0.46 2.70
C GLY A 117 -15.00 1.85 3.07
N ASN A 118 -13.87 1.85 3.76
CA ASN A 118 -13.29 3.09 4.33
C ASN A 118 -12.79 4.05 3.24
N LEU A 119 -12.26 3.55 2.12
CA LEU A 119 -11.82 4.42 1.03
C LEU A 119 -12.99 5.26 0.50
N ARG A 120 -14.12 4.62 0.21
CA ARG A 120 -15.32 5.28 -0.35
C ARG A 120 -15.95 6.23 0.67
N ALA A 121 -16.00 5.83 1.94
CA ALA A 121 -16.48 6.68 3.03
C ALA A 121 -15.61 7.94 3.20
N LEU A 122 -14.28 7.81 3.16
CA LEU A 122 -13.35 8.93 3.28
C LEU A 122 -13.42 9.87 2.07
N LEU A 123 -13.57 9.34 0.85
CA LEU A 123 -13.78 10.18 -0.34
C LEU A 123 -15.09 10.98 -0.22
N ARG A 124 -16.19 10.37 0.24
CA ARG A 124 -17.43 11.10 0.55
C ARG A 124 -17.19 12.18 1.61
N TYR A 125 -16.43 11.88 2.65
CA TYR A 125 -16.08 12.83 3.70
C TYR A 125 -15.29 14.03 3.14
N ARG A 126 -14.28 13.81 2.29
CA ARG A 126 -13.53 14.89 1.62
C ARG A 126 -14.42 15.77 0.74
N ILE A 127 -15.34 15.16 0.00
CA ILE A 127 -16.33 15.89 -0.82
C ILE A 127 -17.22 16.78 0.05
N ARG A 128 -17.75 16.26 1.17
CA ARG A 128 -18.53 17.07 2.13
C ARG A 128 -17.70 18.18 2.76
N GLY A 129 -16.40 17.97 2.91
CA GLY A 129 -15.43 18.96 3.35
C GLY A 129 -15.09 20.04 2.33
N GLY A 130 -15.63 19.97 1.10
CA GLY A 130 -15.48 21.02 0.08
C GLY A 130 -14.56 20.68 -1.09
N ASP A 131 -14.16 19.41 -1.29
CA ASP A 131 -13.39 19.01 -2.47
C ASP A 131 -14.27 18.93 -3.73
N LEU A 132 -14.55 20.10 -4.33
CA LEU A 132 -15.40 20.24 -5.51
C LEU A 132 -14.79 19.57 -6.77
N ASN A 133 -13.46 19.49 -6.86
CA ASN A 133 -12.79 18.85 -7.99
C ASN A 133 -13.00 17.33 -7.96
N LEU A 134 -12.85 16.72 -6.78
CA LEU A 134 -13.18 15.32 -6.59
C LEU A 134 -14.67 15.06 -6.84
N GLN A 135 -15.55 15.94 -6.34
CA GLN A 135 -16.99 15.82 -6.55
C GLN A 135 -17.35 15.80 -8.04
N ASP A 136 -16.86 16.79 -8.79
CA ASP A 136 -17.07 16.89 -10.24
C ASP A 136 -16.56 15.65 -10.97
N HIS A 137 -15.37 15.18 -10.61
CA HIS A 137 -14.81 13.95 -11.17
C HIS A 137 -15.68 12.72 -10.89
N ILE A 138 -16.12 12.51 -9.65
CA ILE A 138 -16.96 11.35 -9.31
C ILE A 138 -18.32 11.39 -10.04
N ILE A 139 -18.88 12.57 -10.28
CA ILE A 139 -20.14 12.73 -11.02
C ILE A 139 -19.93 12.49 -12.51
N ASN A 140 -18.86 13.04 -13.10
CA ASN A 140 -18.70 13.15 -14.55
C ASN A 140 -17.73 12.13 -15.16
N ALA A 141 -16.92 11.45 -14.35
CA ALA A 141 -15.96 10.46 -14.86
C ALA A 141 -16.65 9.25 -15.47
N ASN A 142 -16.08 8.78 -16.57
CA ASN A 142 -16.40 7.48 -17.14
C ASN A 142 -16.02 6.37 -16.15
N ALA A 143 -16.70 5.22 -16.22
CA ALA A 143 -16.50 4.12 -15.28
C ALA A 143 -15.03 3.65 -15.18
N ASN A 144 -14.30 3.70 -16.29
CA ASN A 144 -12.88 3.33 -16.40
C ASN A 144 -11.89 4.39 -15.91
N ALA A 145 -12.35 5.58 -15.54
CA ALA A 145 -11.51 6.71 -15.16
C ALA A 145 -11.78 7.21 -13.74
N THR A 146 -12.48 6.42 -12.90
CA THR A 146 -12.87 6.83 -11.54
C THR A 146 -11.73 6.75 -10.51
N TYR A 147 -10.65 6.06 -10.83
CA TYR A 147 -9.47 5.81 -9.96
C TYR A 147 -9.74 5.10 -8.63
N ILE A 148 -10.95 4.56 -8.44
CA ILE A 148 -11.37 3.92 -7.17
C ILE A 148 -11.66 2.43 -7.32
N SER A 149 -11.44 1.83 -8.49
CA SER A 149 -11.64 0.39 -8.68
C SER A 149 -10.64 -0.42 -7.84
N SER A 150 -10.97 -1.68 -7.56
CA SER A 150 -10.06 -2.59 -6.86
C SER A 150 -8.71 -2.71 -7.56
N ASP A 151 -8.71 -2.74 -8.89
CA ASP A 151 -7.50 -2.91 -9.69
C ASP A 151 -6.58 -1.70 -9.56
N ILE A 152 -7.13 -0.49 -9.69
CA ILE A 152 -6.38 0.76 -9.52
C ILE A 152 -5.91 0.92 -8.07
N GLN A 153 -6.74 0.56 -7.09
CA GLN A 153 -6.32 0.57 -5.69
C GLN A 153 -5.11 -0.35 -5.46
N ASN A 154 -5.12 -1.58 -5.99
CA ASN A 154 -3.99 -2.52 -5.88
C ASN A 154 -2.74 -1.98 -6.57
N GLU A 155 -2.90 -1.40 -7.76
CA GLU A 155 -1.80 -0.77 -8.51
C GLU A 155 -1.18 0.37 -7.70
N LEU A 156 -2.00 1.29 -7.18
CA LEU A 156 -1.54 2.39 -6.34
C LEU A 156 -0.85 1.90 -5.06
N ILE A 157 -1.40 0.87 -4.39
CA ILE A 157 -0.77 0.26 -3.22
C ILE A 157 0.62 -0.29 -3.58
N SER A 158 0.76 -0.98 -4.71
CA SER A 158 2.05 -1.51 -5.18
C SER A 158 3.06 -0.40 -5.46
N ILE A 159 2.64 0.68 -6.13
CA ILE A 159 3.48 1.86 -6.41
C ILE A 159 3.91 2.53 -5.10
N ILE A 160 2.99 2.73 -4.15
CA ILE A 160 3.28 3.32 -2.85
C ILE A 160 4.28 2.43 -2.09
N ALA A 161 4.06 1.11 -2.06
CA ALA A 161 4.94 0.16 -1.39
C ALA A 161 6.35 0.19 -1.98
N SER A 162 6.48 0.13 -3.30
CA SER A 162 7.77 0.25 -4.00
C SER A 162 8.46 1.58 -3.72
N HIS A 163 7.70 2.68 -3.70
CA HIS A 163 8.26 4.00 -3.36
C HIS A 163 8.78 4.04 -1.92
N VAL A 164 8.00 3.56 -0.95
CA VAL A 164 8.41 3.49 0.47
C VAL A 164 9.65 2.62 0.64
N GLN A 165 9.68 1.43 0.01
CA GLN A 165 10.85 0.56 0.03
C GLN A 165 12.08 1.27 -0.53
N SER A 166 11.95 1.97 -1.67
CA SER A 166 13.07 2.72 -2.27
C SER A 166 13.61 3.82 -1.34
N LEU A 167 12.73 4.48 -0.58
CA LEU A 167 13.14 5.50 0.39
C LEU A 167 13.92 4.88 1.55
N ILE A 168 13.47 3.73 2.05
CA ILE A 168 14.17 3.01 3.13
C ILE A 168 15.54 2.53 2.63
N VAL A 169 15.60 1.92 1.44
CA VAL A 169 16.86 1.45 0.84
C VAL A 169 17.86 2.59 0.68
N ARG A 170 17.44 3.76 0.18
CA ARG A 170 18.31 4.94 0.07
C ARG A 170 18.88 5.39 1.42
N LYS A 171 18.11 5.25 2.50
CA LYS A 171 18.62 5.56 3.85
C LYS A 171 19.63 4.53 4.33
N ILE A 172 19.37 3.25 4.06
CA ILE A 172 20.31 2.16 4.37
C ILE A 172 21.62 2.34 3.60
N GLU A 173 21.56 2.71 2.32
CA GLU A 173 22.74 2.98 1.50
C GLU A 173 23.57 4.14 2.06
N LYS A 174 22.92 5.21 2.54
CA LYS A 174 23.59 6.33 3.23
C LYS A 174 24.26 5.89 4.54
N SER A 175 23.59 5.07 5.34
CA SER A 175 24.15 4.43 6.55
C SER A 175 25.37 3.55 6.23
N LYS A 176 25.51 3.12 4.97
CA LYS A 176 26.45 2.12 4.46
C LYS A 176 26.20 0.73 5.04
N PHE A 177 26.28 0.57 6.36
CA PHE A 177 26.14 -0.69 7.07
C PHE A 177 24.73 -0.93 7.60
N TYR A 178 24.33 -2.19 7.62
CA TYR A 178 23.04 -2.62 8.11
C TYR A 178 23.07 -4.04 8.69
N SER A 179 22.02 -4.38 9.44
CA SER A 179 21.76 -5.72 9.93
C SER A 179 20.39 -6.18 9.46
N VAL A 180 20.26 -7.47 9.17
CA VAL A 180 19.00 -8.09 8.78
C VAL A 180 18.33 -8.74 9.97
N LEU A 181 17.03 -8.54 10.10
CA LEU A 181 16.16 -9.24 11.05
C LEU A 181 15.13 -9.99 10.20
N ALA A 182 15.08 -11.31 10.34
CA ALA A 182 14.07 -12.12 9.66
C ALA A 182 13.37 -13.03 10.65
N ASP A 183 12.05 -13.09 10.55
CA ASP A 183 11.20 -13.97 11.35
C ASP A 183 10.28 -14.78 10.44
N GLU A 184 10.06 -16.04 10.78
CA GLU A 184 9.19 -16.93 10.02
C GLU A 184 7.75 -16.75 10.49
N THR A 185 6.84 -16.55 9.54
CA THR A 185 5.41 -16.43 9.81
C THR A 185 4.60 -17.14 8.73
N THR A 186 3.37 -17.48 9.06
CA THR A 186 2.45 -18.14 8.11
C THR A 186 1.32 -17.19 7.78
N ASP A 187 1.05 -16.99 6.49
CA ASP A 187 -0.05 -16.15 6.04
C ASP A 187 -1.43 -16.84 6.23
N ILE A 188 -2.51 -16.10 5.94
CA ILE A 188 -3.89 -16.62 6.06
C ILE A 188 -4.18 -17.78 5.08
N SER A 189 -3.39 -17.91 4.01
CA SER A 189 -3.47 -18.95 3.00
C SER A 189 -2.61 -20.18 3.33
N ARG A 190 -1.94 -20.17 4.50
CA ARG A 190 -1.01 -21.20 4.99
C ARG A 190 0.29 -21.29 4.19
N ILE A 191 0.71 -20.18 3.59
CA ILE A 191 2.02 -20.05 2.95
C ILE A 191 2.99 -19.51 4.00
N GLU A 192 4.11 -20.21 4.18
CA GLU A 192 5.21 -19.74 5.02
C GLU A 192 5.95 -18.60 4.32
N GLN A 193 6.35 -17.61 5.10
CA GLN A 193 7.00 -16.42 4.60
C GLN A 193 7.94 -15.81 5.64
N PHE A 194 9.00 -15.18 5.17
CA PHE A 194 9.85 -14.34 6.00
C PHE A 194 9.26 -12.94 6.13
N SER A 195 9.11 -12.47 7.36
CA SER A 195 9.01 -11.05 7.65
C SER A 195 10.41 -10.45 7.67
N LEU A 196 10.74 -9.60 6.69
CA LEU A 196 12.06 -9.01 6.56
C LEU A 196 12.09 -7.57 7.08
N CYS A 197 12.90 -7.33 8.11
CA CYS A 197 13.18 -6.01 8.67
C CYS A 197 14.67 -5.70 8.58
N ILE A 198 15.03 -4.43 8.39
CA ILE A 198 16.42 -3.98 8.37
C ILE A 198 16.67 -3.00 9.50
N ARG A 199 17.77 -3.23 10.22
CA ARG A 199 18.28 -2.34 11.26
C ARG A 199 19.49 -1.57 10.75
N TYR A 200 19.44 -0.24 10.81
CA TYR A 200 20.49 0.65 10.30
C TYR A 200 20.53 1.97 11.08
N VAL A 201 21.56 2.78 10.86
CA VAL A 201 21.71 4.09 11.52
C VAL A 201 21.28 5.17 10.53
N ASP A 202 20.19 5.87 10.84
CA ASP A 202 19.71 7.00 10.05
C ASP A 202 20.34 8.29 10.58
N GLU A 203 21.07 8.99 9.71
CA GLU A 203 21.68 10.27 10.02
C GLU A 203 20.64 11.39 9.85
N HIS A 204 20.30 12.06 10.95
CA HIS A 204 19.44 13.23 10.97
C HIS A 204 20.23 14.47 11.43
N GLU A 205 19.67 15.66 11.20
CA GLU A 205 20.25 16.92 11.69
C GLU A 205 20.43 16.92 13.23
N ASP A 206 19.52 16.25 13.96
CA ASP A 206 19.58 16.09 15.42
C ASP A 206 20.53 14.97 15.90
N GLY A 207 21.28 14.34 14.99
CA GLY A 207 22.21 13.24 15.28
C GLY A 207 21.82 11.88 14.70
N MET A 208 22.60 10.86 15.05
CA MET A 208 22.43 9.47 14.58
C MET A 208 21.31 8.76 15.34
N LYS A 209 20.31 8.24 14.63
CA LYS A 209 19.20 7.48 15.21
C LYS A 209 19.20 6.05 14.69
N LEU A 210 19.16 5.09 15.59
CA LEU A 210 19.00 3.70 15.22
C LEU A 210 17.55 3.46 14.76
N ARG A 211 17.39 2.87 13.58
CA ARG A 211 16.09 2.56 12.99
C ARG A 211 15.96 1.08 12.69
N GLU A 212 14.74 0.61 12.78
CA GLU A 212 14.30 -0.71 12.33
C GLU A 212 13.08 -0.47 11.44
N ASP A 213 13.22 -0.73 10.14
CA ASP A 213 12.12 -0.56 9.19
C ASP A 213 11.82 -1.90 8.51
N PHE A 214 10.53 -2.22 8.41
CA PHE A 214 10.04 -3.37 7.65
C PHE A 214 10.23 -3.12 6.15
N LEU A 215 10.70 -4.14 5.43
CA LEU A 215 10.86 -4.07 3.97
C LEU A 215 9.76 -4.85 3.25
N THR A 216 9.63 -6.14 3.53
CA THR A 216 8.71 -6.98 2.77
C THR A 216 8.45 -8.32 3.45
N PHE A 217 7.38 -8.99 3.01
CA PHE A 217 7.19 -10.41 3.24
C PHE A 217 7.72 -11.19 2.05
N VAL A 218 8.49 -12.24 2.31
CA VAL A 218 9.06 -13.10 1.26
C VAL A 218 8.46 -14.49 1.40
N PRO A 219 7.65 -14.97 0.44
CA PRO A 219 7.15 -16.34 0.49
C PRO A 219 8.30 -17.33 0.40
N VAL A 220 8.24 -18.38 1.20
CA VAL A 220 9.22 -19.47 1.19
C VAL A 220 8.49 -20.79 0.98
N HIS A 221 9.02 -21.62 0.09
CA HIS A 221 8.46 -22.94 -0.23
C HIS A 221 9.32 -24.09 0.27
N ASP A 222 10.59 -23.82 0.58
CA ASP A 222 11.56 -24.79 1.06
C ASP A 222 12.21 -24.25 2.34
N LEU A 223 11.94 -24.93 3.46
CA LEU A 223 12.41 -24.57 4.80
C LEU A 223 13.82 -25.09 5.11
N THR A 224 14.55 -25.64 4.14
CA THR A 224 15.95 -25.99 4.36
C THR A 224 16.79 -24.73 4.54
N GLY A 225 17.74 -24.76 5.47
CA GLY A 225 18.59 -23.60 5.76
C GLY A 225 19.33 -23.05 4.53
N ALA A 226 19.67 -23.90 3.56
CA ALA A 226 20.26 -23.50 2.29
C ALA A 226 19.29 -22.72 1.38
N ALA A 227 18.05 -23.21 1.22
CA ALA A 227 17.03 -22.51 0.44
C ALA A 227 16.69 -21.16 1.07
N LEU A 228 16.44 -21.16 2.39
CA LEU A 228 16.16 -19.96 3.18
C LEU A 228 17.28 -18.91 3.04
N ALA A 229 18.54 -19.33 3.11
CA ALA A 229 19.69 -18.44 2.93
C ALA A 229 19.78 -17.88 1.51
N SER A 230 19.47 -18.70 0.48
CA SER A 230 19.45 -18.24 -0.91
C SER A 230 18.34 -17.20 -1.12
N THR A 231 17.12 -17.52 -0.70
CA THR A 231 15.96 -16.63 -0.76
C THR A 231 16.25 -15.30 -0.06
N LEU A 232 16.88 -15.33 1.12
CA LEU A 232 17.25 -14.11 1.83
C LEU A 232 18.26 -13.27 1.04
N LYS A 233 19.34 -13.87 0.53
CA LYS A 233 20.36 -13.16 -0.26
C LYS A 233 19.77 -12.57 -1.54
N GLU A 234 19.00 -13.36 -2.27
CA GLU A 234 18.34 -12.95 -3.52
C GLU A 234 17.36 -11.79 -3.27
N THR A 235 16.61 -11.85 -2.17
CA THR A 235 15.70 -10.76 -1.78
C THR A 235 16.47 -9.48 -1.43
N LEU A 236 17.53 -9.57 -0.64
CA LEU A 236 18.32 -8.40 -0.28
C LEU A 236 18.96 -7.75 -1.53
N VAL A 237 19.45 -8.56 -2.47
CA VAL A 237 20.02 -8.08 -3.73
C VAL A 237 18.94 -7.47 -4.63
N SER A 238 17.76 -8.08 -4.74
CA SER A 238 16.66 -7.56 -5.56
C SER A 238 16.09 -6.24 -5.04
N LEU A 239 16.17 -6.02 -3.72
CA LEU A 239 15.85 -4.75 -3.06
C LEU A 239 16.96 -3.70 -3.21
N GLY A 240 18.09 -4.03 -3.85
CA GLY A 240 19.21 -3.11 -4.09
C GLY A 240 20.21 -3.01 -2.93
N LEU A 241 20.16 -3.90 -1.93
CA LEU A 241 21.07 -3.87 -0.79
C LEU A 241 22.37 -4.61 -1.10
N ASN A 242 23.50 -3.96 -0.80
CA ASN A 242 24.82 -4.55 -0.96
C ASN A 242 25.17 -5.47 0.23
N LEU A 243 25.17 -6.78 -0.02
CA LEU A 243 25.47 -7.79 0.98
C LEU A 243 26.86 -7.64 1.64
N ASN A 244 27.85 -7.02 0.99
CA ASN A 244 29.17 -6.77 1.60
C ASN A 244 29.12 -5.78 2.78
N ASN A 245 28.03 -5.00 2.86
CA ASN A 245 27.78 -4.08 3.97
C ASN A 245 26.98 -4.71 5.11
N LEU A 246 26.61 -5.99 5.01
CA LEU A 246 25.90 -6.71 6.05
C LEU A 246 26.81 -6.91 7.27
N ARG A 247 26.38 -6.38 8.43
CA ARG A 247 27.11 -6.43 9.71
C ARG A 247 26.40 -7.24 10.79
N GLY A 248 25.12 -7.52 10.61
CA GLY A 248 24.38 -8.34 11.57
C GLY A 248 23.29 -9.16 10.91
N GLN A 249 22.96 -10.27 11.54
CA GLN A 249 21.85 -11.14 11.17
C GLN A 249 21.14 -11.59 12.45
N GLY A 250 19.83 -11.39 12.52
CA GLY A 250 19.00 -11.71 13.68
C GLY A 250 17.86 -12.61 13.26
N TYR A 251 17.86 -13.84 13.77
CA TYR A 251 16.83 -14.85 13.49
C TYR A 251 16.39 -15.53 14.78
N ASP A 252 15.30 -16.28 14.69
CA ASP A 252 14.90 -17.18 15.76
C ASP A 252 15.85 -18.38 15.91
N GLY A 253 15.56 -19.22 16.90
CA GLY A 253 16.37 -20.39 17.21
C GLY A 253 15.99 -21.65 16.44
N ALA A 254 15.13 -21.56 15.42
CA ALA A 254 14.71 -22.72 14.65
C ALA A 254 15.93 -23.42 14.04
N SER A 255 15.86 -24.75 13.91
CA SER A 255 17.01 -25.57 13.47
C SER A 255 17.59 -25.07 12.16
N ALA A 256 16.73 -24.79 11.16
CA ALA A 256 17.12 -24.28 9.85
C ALA A 256 17.74 -22.87 9.86
N MET A 257 17.50 -22.08 10.92
CA MET A 257 17.98 -20.70 11.05
C MET A 257 19.29 -20.60 11.84
N ARG A 258 19.44 -21.42 12.89
CA ARG A 258 20.51 -21.30 13.91
C ARG A 258 21.59 -22.39 13.83
N GLY A 259 21.29 -23.57 13.31
CA GLY A 259 22.17 -24.72 13.53
C GLY A 259 23.57 -24.56 12.92
N SER A 260 24.47 -25.46 13.33
CA SER A 260 25.91 -25.33 13.06
C SER A 260 26.30 -25.79 11.65
N PHE A 261 25.40 -26.47 10.91
CA PHE A 261 25.70 -27.10 9.63
C PHE A 261 24.55 -26.88 8.63
N ARG A 262 24.82 -26.09 7.58
CA ARG A 262 23.89 -25.81 6.46
C ARG A 262 22.63 -24.99 6.83
N ASP A 263 22.68 -24.31 7.95
CA ASP A 263 21.61 -23.43 8.42
C ASP A 263 21.89 -21.97 8.02
N VAL A 264 20.85 -21.13 7.96
CA VAL A 264 20.93 -19.78 7.40
C VAL A 264 22.08 -18.96 8.00
N GLN A 265 22.19 -18.96 9.33
CA GLN A 265 23.28 -18.29 10.03
C GLN A 265 24.65 -18.69 9.50
N SER A 266 24.91 -20.01 9.41
CA SER A 266 26.22 -20.55 9.04
C SER A 266 26.59 -20.15 7.62
N ILE A 267 25.65 -20.27 6.69
CA ILE A 267 25.84 -19.96 5.26
C ILE A 267 26.11 -18.46 5.07
N ILE A 268 25.33 -17.60 5.73
CA ILE A 268 25.51 -16.15 5.64
C ILE A 268 26.83 -15.73 6.30
N ARG A 269 27.19 -16.33 7.44
CA ARG A 269 28.44 -16.02 8.16
C ARG A 269 29.68 -16.46 7.38
N GLU A 270 29.62 -17.58 6.68
CA GLU A 270 30.69 -18.06 5.81
C GLU A 270 30.92 -17.12 4.62
N ALA A 271 29.83 -16.69 3.96
CA ALA A 271 29.91 -15.75 2.85
C ALA A 271 30.27 -14.31 3.29
N TYR A 272 29.76 -13.89 4.46
CA TYR A 272 29.95 -12.54 5.01
C TYR A 272 30.41 -12.63 6.48
N PRO A 273 31.73 -12.81 6.72
CA PRO A 273 32.29 -12.98 8.07
C PRO A 273 32.07 -11.79 9.02
N THR A 274 31.63 -10.65 8.51
CA THR A 274 31.26 -9.48 9.32
C THR A 274 29.82 -9.50 9.80
N ALA A 275 28.94 -10.33 9.21
CA ALA A 275 27.53 -10.43 9.57
C ALA A 275 27.36 -11.23 10.86
N VAL A 276 27.39 -10.57 12.03
CA VAL A 276 27.34 -11.24 13.33
C VAL A 276 25.93 -11.74 13.61
N TYR A 277 25.82 -13.01 13.99
CA TYR A 277 24.53 -13.58 14.37
C TYR A 277 24.13 -13.20 15.79
N THR A 278 22.90 -12.72 15.93
CA THR A 278 22.23 -12.48 17.20
C THR A 278 21.01 -13.38 17.28
N HIS A 279 20.98 -14.27 18.27
CA HIS A 279 19.80 -15.08 18.53
C HIS A 279 18.66 -14.23 19.09
N CYS A 280 17.43 -14.47 18.64
CA CYS A 280 16.26 -13.79 19.19
C CYS A 280 16.17 -13.96 20.71
N ALA A 281 16.24 -12.85 21.45
CA ALA A 281 16.21 -12.84 22.91
C ALA A 281 14.86 -13.33 23.45
N SER A 282 13.76 -12.94 22.81
CA SER A 282 12.41 -13.41 23.15
C SER A 282 12.27 -14.92 23.00
N HIS A 283 12.84 -15.49 21.92
CA HIS A 283 12.85 -16.93 21.72
C HIS A 283 13.75 -17.64 22.75
N CYS A 284 14.95 -17.12 23.02
CA CYS A 284 15.84 -17.60 24.08
C CYS A 284 15.13 -17.68 25.44
N LEU A 285 14.48 -16.59 25.85
CA LEU A 285 13.74 -16.53 27.10
C LEU A 285 12.61 -17.57 27.12
N ASN A 286 11.86 -17.71 26.02
CA ASN A 286 10.80 -18.69 25.94
C ASN A 286 11.32 -20.14 26.05
N LEU A 287 12.48 -20.45 25.45
CA LEU A 287 13.12 -21.76 25.58
C LEU A 287 13.52 -22.05 27.04
N CYS A 288 14.18 -21.10 27.71
CA CYS A 288 14.56 -21.24 29.13
C CYS A 288 13.33 -21.49 30.01
N LEU A 289 12.25 -20.73 29.80
CA LEU A 289 11.01 -20.87 30.57
C LEU A 289 10.27 -22.16 30.26
N SER A 290 10.27 -22.60 29.00
CA SER A 290 9.69 -23.88 28.60
C SER A 290 10.42 -25.05 29.26
N ASP A 291 11.75 -24.97 29.37
CA ASP A 291 12.56 -26.01 30.00
C ASP A 291 12.35 -26.04 31.52
N ALA A 292 12.37 -24.87 32.17
CA ALA A 292 12.08 -24.74 33.61
C ALA A 292 10.67 -25.22 33.98
N SER A 293 9.72 -25.15 33.04
CA SER A 293 8.32 -25.60 33.23
C SER A 293 8.12 -27.11 33.11
N LYS A 294 9.16 -27.90 32.81
CA LYS A 294 9.07 -29.37 32.69
C LYS A 294 8.89 -30.09 34.03
N VAL A 295 9.02 -29.38 35.15
CA VAL A 295 8.75 -29.91 36.49
C VAL A 295 7.34 -30.50 36.53
N THR A 296 7.20 -31.75 36.98
CA THR A 296 5.95 -32.52 36.89
C THR A 296 4.73 -31.78 37.45
N SER A 297 4.87 -31.13 38.60
CA SER A 297 3.78 -30.37 39.22
C SER A 297 3.33 -29.19 38.36
N ILE A 298 4.28 -28.43 37.82
CA ILE A 298 4.02 -27.29 36.93
C ILE A 298 3.39 -27.76 35.62
N ARG A 299 3.95 -28.80 35.00
CA ARG A 299 3.43 -29.40 33.78
C ARG A 299 1.99 -29.90 33.96
N ASN A 300 1.70 -30.56 35.08
CA ASN A 300 0.35 -31.03 35.39
C ASN A 300 -0.62 -29.86 35.55
N ALA A 301 -0.21 -28.80 36.25
CA ALA A 301 -1.02 -27.59 36.39
C ALA A 301 -1.34 -26.94 35.03
N PHE A 302 -0.35 -26.81 34.14
CA PHE A 302 -0.56 -26.31 32.78
C PHE A 302 -1.45 -27.23 31.93
N GLY A 303 -1.35 -28.54 32.12
CA GLY A 303 -2.25 -29.53 31.53
C GLY A 303 -3.71 -29.28 31.95
N THR A 304 -3.96 -29.16 33.26
CA THR A 304 -5.30 -28.88 33.79
C THR A 304 -5.86 -27.55 33.28
N ILE A 305 -5.06 -26.48 33.30
CA ILE A 305 -5.47 -25.17 32.76
C ILE A 305 -5.88 -25.30 31.27
N SER A 306 -5.07 -26.00 30.48
CA SER A 306 -5.32 -26.22 29.06
C SER A 306 -6.58 -27.03 28.80
N GLU A 307 -6.83 -28.09 29.59
CA GLU A 307 -8.02 -28.92 29.50
C GLU A 307 -9.29 -28.14 29.84
N VAL A 308 -9.28 -27.38 30.95
CA VAL A 308 -10.42 -26.55 31.37
C VAL A 308 -10.72 -25.49 30.31
N CYS A 309 -9.71 -24.79 29.82
CA CYS A 309 -9.87 -23.81 28.73
C CYS A 309 -10.47 -24.47 27.46
N THR A 310 -10.00 -25.66 27.11
CA THR A 310 -10.51 -26.42 25.95
C THR A 310 -11.95 -26.88 26.18
N PHE A 311 -12.30 -27.35 27.38
CA PHE A 311 -13.63 -27.80 27.75
C PHE A 311 -14.70 -26.73 27.55
N PHE A 312 -14.43 -25.49 28.00
CA PHE A 312 -15.35 -24.37 27.82
C PHE A 312 -15.43 -23.92 26.35
N ARG A 313 -14.31 -23.88 25.62
CA ARG A 313 -14.27 -23.45 24.21
C ARG A 313 -14.95 -24.41 23.24
N ARG A 314 -14.96 -25.71 23.54
CA ARG A 314 -15.60 -26.74 22.69
C ARG A 314 -17.12 -26.64 22.61
N SER A 315 -17.77 -25.80 23.42
CA SER A 315 -19.23 -25.62 23.40
C SER A 315 -19.59 -24.16 23.60
N ALA A 316 -20.37 -23.60 22.66
CA ALA A 316 -20.92 -22.25 22.77
C ALA A 316 -21.77 -22.09 24.05
N LYS A 317 -22.52 -23.12 24.45
CA LYS A 317 -23.31 -23.14 25.68
C LYS A 317 -22.40 -22.99 26.91
N ARG A 318 -21.36 -23.81 27.03
CA ARG A 318 -20.40 -23.77 28.16
C ARG A 318 -19.64 -22.45 28.20
N SER A 319 -19.19 -21.96 27.05
CA SER A 319 -18.56 -20.65 26.92
C SER A 319 -19.46 -19.51 27.40
N ASN A 320 -20.78 -19.59 27.16
CA ASN A 320 -21.71 -18.56 27.60
C ASN A 320 -21.95 -18.59 29.12
N ILE A 321 -22.02 -19.78 29.72
CA ILE A 321 -22.12 -19.95 31.18
C ILE A 321 -20.92 -19.30 31.87
N LEU A 322 -19.70 -19.62 31.42
CA LEU A 322 -18.48 -19.01 31.94
C LEU A 322 -18.46 -17.50 31.76
N LYS A 323 -18.86 -16.99 30.59
CA LYS A 323 -18.96 -15.54 30.33
C LYS A 323 -19.92 -14.83 31.29
N ASN A 324 -21.05 -15.46 31.61
CA ASN A 324 -22.01 -14.87 32.55
C ASN A 324 -21.43 -14.80 33.96
N ARG A 325 -20.73 -15.85 34.43
CA ARG A 325 -20.04 -15.84 35.72
C ARG A 325 -18.92 -14.79 35.76
N LEU A 326 -18.10 -14.71 34.71
CA LEU A 326 -17.03 -13.71 34.59
C LEU A 326 -17.53 -12.26 34.59
N LYS A 327 -18.75 -11.99 34.08
CA LYS A 327 -19.36 -10.65 34.15
C LYS A 327 -19.65 -10.21 35.59
N VAL A 328 -20.13 -11.12 36.43
CA VAL A 328 -20.37 -10.85 37.86
C VAL A 328 -19.05 -10.50 38.55
N LEU A 329 -17.98 -11.25 38.24
CA LEU A 329 -16.65 -11.04 38.82
C LEU A 329 -15.97 -9.75 38.29
N LYS A 330 -16.29 -9.34 37.06
CA LYS A 330 -15.85 -8.06 36.49
C LYS A 330 -16.39 -6.86 37.27
N GLU A 331 -17.61 -6.94 37.78
CA GLU A 331 -18.23 -5.89 38.62
C GLU A 331 -17.52 -5.78 39.99
N GLU A 332 -16.96 -6.88 40.49
CA GLU A 332 -16.27 -6.95 41.79
C GLU A 332 -14.77 -6.59 41.72
N LEU A 333 -14.05 -7.00 40.66
CA LEU A 333 -12.58 -6.84 40.56
C LEU A 333 -12.12 -5.69 39.66
N ASN A 334 -13.03 -4.99 38.96
CA ASN A 334 -12.71 -3.91 38.01
C ASN A 334 -11.68 -4.31 36.92
N LYS A 335 -11.59 -5.61 36.60
CA LYS A 335 -10.72 -6.15 35.54
C LYS A 335 -11.58 -6.61 34.35
N ASN A 336 -11.19 -6.22 33.14
CA ASN A 336 -11.88 -6.57 31.90
C ASN A 336 -11.62 -8.01 31.46
N VAL A 337 -12.05 -9.01 32.24
CA VAL A 337 -11.91 -10.43 31.89
C VAL A 337 -13.17 -10.91 31.17
N THR A 338 -13.09 -11.14 29.86
CA THR A 338 -14.24 -11.58 29.05
C THR A 338 -14.15 -13.05 28.64
N THR A 339 -12.95 -13.63 28.60
CA THR A 339 -12.69 -15.02 28.20
C THR A 339 -11.36 -15.50 28.75
N LEU A 340 -11.22 -16.82 29.01
CA LEU A 340 -9.92 -17.42 29.32
C LEU A 340 -9.01 -17.43 28.09
N ILE A 341 -7.76 -17.05 28.30
CA ILE A 341 -6.70 -17.12 27.29
C ILE A 341 -6.20 -18.57 27.22
N LYS A 342 -5.97 -19.07 26.00
CA LYS A 342 -5.43 -20.42 25.82
C LYS A 342 -3.95 -20.37 26.13
N TYR A 343 -3.49 -21.32 26.93
CA TYR A 343 -2.06 -21.54 27.15
C TYR A 343 -1.37 -21.83 25.81
N CYS A 344 -0.34 -21.05 25.48
CA CYS A 344 0.41 -21.16 24.23
C CYS A 344 1.88 -21.48 24.55
N GLU A 345 2.36 -22.66 24.17
CA GLU A 345 3.72 -23.09 24.53
C GLU A 345 4.82 -22.29 23.81
N THR A 346 4.52 -21.75 22.64
CA THR A 346 5.52 -21.08 21.81
C THR A 346 5.67 -19.59 22.16
N ARG A 347 4.82 -19.03 23.04
CA ARG A 347 4.82 -17.59 23.37
C ARG A 347 4.68 -17.34 24.86
N TRP A 348 5.79 -16.96 25.50
CA TRP A 348 5.86 -16.67 26.94
C TRP A 348 4.82 -15.65 27.42
N VAL A 349 4.64 -14.55 26.70
CA VAL A 349 3.69 -13.48 27.11
C VAL A 349 2.28 -14.06 27.23
N GLU A 350 1.87 -14.90 26.28
CA GLU A 350 0.58 -15.59 26.31
C GLU A 350 0.52 -16.65 27.43
N ARG A 351 1.65 -17.29 27.80
CA ARG A 351 1.71 -18.22 28.95
C ARG A 351 1.43 -17.51 30.27
N HIS A 352 2.18 -16.46 30.59
CA HIS A 352 2.08 -15.77 31.88
C HIS A 352 0.67 -15.19 32.10
N GLU A 353 0.13 -14.50 31.08
CA GLU A 353 -1.21 -13.93 31.16
C GLU A 353 -2.28 -15.01 31.33
N SER A 354 -2.16 -16.14 30.62
CA SER A 354 -3.13 -17.24 30.75
C SER A 354 -3.20 -17.80 32.17
N VAL A 355 -2.06 -17.94 32.84
CA VAL A 355 -1.98 -18.47 34.21
C VAL A 355 -2.51 -17.46 35.22
N SER A 356 -2.09 -16.19 35.12
CA SER A 356 -2.58 -15.13 36.00
C SER A 356 -4.09 -14.95 35.86
N LEU A 357 -4.62 -14.98 34.64
CA LEU A 357 -6.04 -14.87 34.38
C LEU A 357 -6.82 -16.07 34.91
N PHE A 358 -6.29 -17.28 34.75
CA PHE A 358 -6.90 -18.49 35.27
C PHE A 358 -6.98 -18.47 36.80
N ALA A 359 -5.92 -17.99 37.47
CA ALA A 359 -5.89 -17.82 38.92
C ALA A 359 -6.90 -16.77 39.39
N ASP A 360 -6.94 -15.60 38.74
CA ASP A 360 -7.91 -14.54 39.04
C ASP A 360 -9.37 -15.01 38.84
N ALA A 361 -9.61 -15.83 37.81
CA ALA A 361 -10.93 -16.35 37.46
C ALA A 361 -11.29 -17.67 38.16
N PHE A 362 -10.45 -18.19 39.05
CA PHE A 362 -10.55 -19.58 39.53
C PHE A 362 -11.91 -19.88 40.18
N SER A 363 -12.41 -19.00 41.05
CA SER A 363 -13.72 -19.14 41.70
C SER A 363 -14.87 -19.19 40.68
N CYS A 364 -14.83 -18.33 39.67
CA CYS A 364 -15.79 -18.31 38.56
C CYS A 364 -15.77 -19.59 37.74
N ILE A 365 -14.57 -20.12 37.47
CA ILE A 365 -14.39 -21.36 36.72
C ILE A 365 -15.06 -22.51 37.47
N VAL A 366 -14.84 -22.62 38.78
CA VAL A 366 -15.45 -23.67 39.61
C VAL A 366 -16.97 -23.56 39.58
N LEU A 367 -17.53 -22.38 39.86
CA LEU A 367 -18.99 -22.16 39.82
C LEU A 367 -19.59 -22.46 38.43
N ALA A 368 -18.89 -22.11 37.36
CA ALA A 368 -19.34 -22.40 36.00
C ALA A 368 -19.30 -23.91 35.69
N LEU A 369 -18.38 -24.67 36.27
CA LEU A 369 -18.34 -26.13 36.13
C LEU A 369 -19.49 -26.79 36.92
N GLU A 370 -19.79 -26.29 38.12
CA GLU A 370 -20.94 -26.74 38.92
C GLU A 370 -22.27 -26.49 38.19
N ASP A 371 -22.45 -25.31 37.58
CA ASP A 371 -23.62 -24.98 36.75
C ASP A 371 -23.79 -25.89 35.53
N ILE A 372 -22.69 -26.48 35.03
CA ILE A 372 -22.72 -27.39 33.87
C ILE A 372 -23.02 -28.83 34.30
N GLN A 373 -22.67 -29.18 35.54
CA GLN A 373 -22.92 -30.49 36.13
C GLN A 373 -24.39 -30.65 36.57
N ALA A 374 -25.03 -29.56 37.00
CA ALA A 374 -26.47 -29.48 37.27
C ALA A 374 -27.30 -29.52 35.98
#